data_AF-A0A239QKJ2-F1
#
_entry.id   AF-A0A239QKJ2-F1
#
_cell.length_a   1.000
_cell.length_b   1.000
_cell.length_c   1.000
_cell.angle_alpha   90.00
_cell.angle_beta   90.00
_cell.angle_gamma   90.00
#
_symmetry.space_group_name_H-M   'P 1'
#
loop_
_entity.id
_entity.type
_entity.pdbx_description
1 polymer ?
#
loop_
_entity_poly.entity_id
_entity_poly.type
_entity_poly.pdbx_seq_one_letter_code
_entity_poly.pdbx_strand_id
1 'polypeptide(L)'
;MYGAILGDIIGSPYEFDMGDKTKDFPLFRADSMFTDDSVMTIAVADALLSDARDPERIKTLLVYSMKRWGRKIPDAGYGGMFFKWLFTDDSQPYGSFGNGSAMRVASAGWLYDTLEETREKARLTAEVTHNHPEGIKGAESVASVIWLARKGKSKQEIREYVIKEFGYDLSRTCDEIRPGYHHVESCQQTVPEAITAFLEGESFEDVIRTAVSLGGDCDTLTCIAGSMAEAFYGVPEELKEECRKRITPDMQEVLARFEKRAIQNSEFRNQNDCPSDTVEKSMDKDKLIEELLEKPCLVVDFLPEQVPKRDARKYFAVEKYYLEPERYAGFREKFTDILLKLSCYYAFSVCEATVGKLFDNPAPEWLAGKIREKKDLCVLLPEEKVLITLNRDDLYMSVYNADGKVLEIVKKLAEANGLFVW
;
A
#
# COMPACT_ATOMS: atom_id res chain seq x y z
N MET A 1 -2.07 -9.87 -0.11
CA MET A 1 -1.02 -9.64 -1.12
C MET A 1 -0.12 -10.86 -1.36
N TYR A 2 -0.10 -11.88 -0.50
CA TYR A 2 0.71 -13.07 -0.76
C TYR A 2 0.30 -13.78 -2.03
N GLY A 3 -0.99 -13.76 -2.39
CA GLY A 3 -1.49 -14.45 -3.57
C GLY A 3 -0.91 -13.89 -4.86
N ALA A 4 -0.74 -12.57 -4.96
CA ALA A 4 -0.10 -11.93 -6.10
C ALA A 4 1.38 -12.34 -6.22
N ILE A 5 2.12 -12.20 -5.12
CA ILE A 5 3.57 -12.50 -5.08
C ILE A 5 3.84 -14.00 -5.31
N LEU A 6 3.03 -14.88 -4.72
CA LEU A 6 3.11 -16.31 -4.95
C LEU A 6 2.77 -16.67 -6.39
N GLY A 7 1.74 -16.04 -6.96
CA GLY A 7 1.39 -16.21 -8.37
C GLY A 7 2.59 -15.96 -9.26
N ASP A 8 3.13 -14.74 -9.22
CA ASP A 8 4.36 -14.33 -9.91
C ASP A 8 5.48 -15.38 -9.75
N ILE A 9 5.90 -15.67 -8.50
CA ILE A 9 7.00 -16.60 -8.21
C ILE A 9 6.78 -18.00 -8.81
N ILE A 10 5.54 -18.49 -8.74
CA ILE A 10 5.18 -19.83 -9.22
C ILE A 10 5.08 -19.83 -10.75
N GLY A 11 4.57 -18.75 -11.35
CA GLY A 11 4.37 -18.61 -12.79
C GLY A 11 5.64 -18.30 -13.57
N SER A 12 6.63 -17.64 -12.97
CA SER A 12 7.83 -17.13 -13.68
C SER A 12 8.64 -18.17 -14.45
N PRO A 13 8.81 -19.44 -14.02
CA PRO A 13 9.52 -20.42 -14.83
C PRO A 13 8.75 -20.89 -16.07
N TYR A 14 7.46 -20.57 -16.16
CA TYR A 14 6.54 -21.02 -17.19
C TYR A 14 6.14 -19.89 -18.17
N GLU A 15 6.65 -18.67 -17.97
CA GLU A 15 6.52 -17.55 -18.91
C GLU A 15 7.06 -17.96 -20.30
N PHE A 16 6.56 -17.34 -21.36
CA PHE A 16 6.88 -17.66 -22.76
C PHE A 16 6.56 -19.10 -23.16
N ASP A 17 5.52 -19.69 -22.56
CA ASP A 17 5.09 -21.07 -22.82
C ASP A 17 6.19 -22.12 -22.55
N MET A 18 7.07 -21.86 -21.57
CA MET A 18 8.17 -22.76 -21.21
C MET A 18 7.75 -24.03 -20.44
N GLY A 19 6.44 -24.26 -20.28
CA GLY A 19 5.86 -25.46 -19.67
C GLY A 19 4.93 -26.24 -20.60
N ASP A 20 4.46 -27.40 -20.15
CA ASP A 20 3.59 -28.31 -20.94
C ASP A 20 2.10 -27.90 -20.96
N LYS A 21 1.75 -26.68 -20.51
CA LYS A 21 0.36 -26.21 -20.34
C LYS A 21 -0.51 -27.24 -19.63
N THR A 22 -0.07 -27.67 -18.45
CA THR A 22 -0.73 -28.67 -17.60
C THR A 22 -0.89 -28.13 -16.18
N LYS A 23 -1.82 -28.71 -15.41
CA LYS A 23 -1.92 -28.47 -13.96
C LYS A 23 -0.90 -29.30 -13.16
N ASP A 24 -0.35 -30.35 -13.75
CA ASP A 24 0.61 -31.26 -13.12
C ASP A 24 2.05 -30.75 -13.28
N PHE A 25 2.49 -29.96 -12.31
CA PHE A 25 3.84 -29.40 -12.27
C PHE A 25 4.28 -29.15 -10.81
N PRO A 26 5.60 -29.09 -10.53
CA PRO A 26 6.09 -28.69 -9.22
C PRO A 26 5.78 -27.21 -8.97
N LEU A 27 5.07 -26.90 -7.88
CA LEU A 27 4.63 -25.54 -7.57
C LEU A 27 5.82 -24.58 -7.42
N PHE A 28 6.92 -25.05 -6.85
CA PHE A 28 8.16 -24.29 -6.78
C PHE A 28 9.30 -25.05 -7.44
N ARG A 29 9.98 -24.38 -8.37
CA ARG A 29 11.20 -24.86 -9.00
C ARG A 29 12.41 -24.11 -8.44
N ALA A 30 13.60 -24.57 -8.80
CA ALA A 30 14.86 -23.92 -8.43
C ALA A 30 15.00 -22.51 -9.04
N ASP A 31 14.36 -22.28 -10.19
CA ASP A 31 14.31 -21.03 -10.95
C ASP A 31 13.05 -20.19 -10.67
N SER A 32 12.16 -20.62 -9.75
CA SER A 32 10.99 -19.82 -9.30
C SER A 32 11.44 -18.58 -8.52
N MET A 33 11.41 -17.43 -9.17
CA MET A 33 11.83 -16.14 -8.64
C MET A 33 10.71 -15.12 -8.82
N PHE A 34 10.67 -14.09 -7.98
CA PHE A 34 9.75 -12.98 -8.19
C PHE A 34 10.23 -12.10 -9.37
N THR A 35 9.30 -11.47 -10.09
CA THR A 35 9.55 -10.57 -11.21
C THR A 35 9.09 -9.14 -10.89
N ASP A 36 8.94 -8.29 -11.91
CA ASP A 36 8.45 -6.94 -11.75
C ASP A 36 7.01 -6.86 -11.24
N ASP A 37 6.21 -7.91 -11.42
CA ASP A 37 4.92 -8.13 -10.77
C ASP A 37 4.98 -7.90 -9.26
N SER A 38 5.82 -8.66 -8.55
CA SER A 38 5.98 -8.54 -7.11
C SER A 38 6.62 -7.22 -6.72
N VAL A 39 7.62 -6.74 -7.46
CA VAL A 39 8.30 -5.48 -7.14
C VAL A 39 7.30 -4.31 -7.22
N MET A 40 6.46 -4.28 -8.25
CA MET A 40 5.44 -3.25 -8.41
C MET A 40 4.25 -3.44 -7.48
N THR A 41 3.88 -4.67 -7.14
CA THR A 41 2.88 -4.97 -6.11
C THR A 41 3.31 -4.39 -4.75
N ILE A 42 4.58 -4.58 -4.37
CA ILE A 42 5.15 -3.97 -3.16
C ILE A 42 5.20 -2.45 -3.27
N ALA A 43 5.63 -1.90 -4.42
CA ALA A 43 5.72 -0.46 -4.60
C ALA A 43 4.36 0.26 -4.47
N VAL A 44 3.31 -0.30 -5.08
CA VAL A 44 1.95 0.24 -4.99
C VAL A 44 1.45 0.14 -3.55
N ALA A 45 1.68 -0.98 -2.87
CA ALA A 45 1.31 -1.12 -1.45
C ALA A 45 2.02 -0.09 -0.56
N ASP A 46 3.33 0.11 -0.73
CA ASP A 46 4.10 1.07 0.06
C ASP A 46 3.57 2.51 -0.10
N ALA A 47 3.11 2.87 -1.31
CA ALA A 47 2.46 4.17 -1.56
C ALA A 47 1.06 4.27 -0.94
N LEU A 48 0.21 3.25 -1.10
CA LEU A 48 -1.17 3.24 -0.59
C LEU A 48 -1.25 3.05 0.93
N LEU A 49 -0.17 2.61 1.58
CA LEU A 49 -0.05 2.56 3.04
C LEU A 49 0.18 3.94 3.68
N SER A 50 0.40 4.98 2.88
CA SER A 50 0.38 6.35 3.38
C SER A 50 -1.04 6.80 3.75
N ASP A 51 -1.14 7.83 4.58
CA ASP A 51 -2.44 8.43 4.94
C ASP A 51 -2.90 9.50 3.93
N ALA A 52 -2.29 9.55 2.74
CA ALA A 52 -2.69 10.47 1.68
C ALA A 52 -4.12 10.15 1.21
N ARG A 53 -4.96 11.18 1.18
CA ARG A 53 -6.35 11.11 0.68
C ARG A 53 -6.54 11.79 -0.67
N ASP A 54 -5.79 12.88 -0.89
CA ASP A 54 -5.82 13.63 -2.14
C ASP A 54 -5.29 12.80 -3.33
N PRO A 55 -6.05 12.69 -4.44
CA PRO A 55 -5.66 11.91 -5.61
C PRO A 55 -4.30 12.29 -6.22
N GLU A 56 -3.97 13.58 -6.30
CA GLU A 56 -2.71 14.04 -6.89
C GLU A 56 -1.51 13.72 -5.99
N ARG A 57 -1.69 13.83 -4.66
CA ARG A 57 -0.69 13.37 -3.71
C ARG A 57 -0.49 11.86 -3.78
N ILE A 58 -1.56 11.07 -3.89
CA ILE A 58 -1.48 9.61 -4.05
C ILE A 58 -0.72 9.26 -5.33
N LYS A 59 -1.04 9.88 -6.47
CA LYS A 59 -0.30 9.70 -7.73
C LYS A 59 1.19 10.04 -7.58
N THR A 60 1.50 11.14 -6.89
CA THR A 60 2.89 11.53 -6.62
C THR A 60 3.64 10.45 -5.83
N LEU A 61 3.00 9.88 -4.80
CA LEU A 61 3.58 8.81 -3.99
C LEU A 61 3.71 7.50 -4.76
N LEU A 62 2.73 7.17 -5.61
CA LEU A 62 2.80 6.01 -6.51
C LEU A 62 3.99 6.12 -7.46
N VAL A 63 4.14 7.26 -8.15
CA VAL A 63 5.28 7.52 -9.05
C VAL A 63 6.60 7.39 -8.30
N TYR A 64 6.72 8.05 -7.13
CA TYR A 64 7.92 8.01 -6.31
C TYR A 64 8.27 6.58 -5.88
N SER A 65 7.28 5.85 -5.33
CA SER A 65 7.47 4.49 -4.83
C SER A 65 7.85 3.52 -5.95
N MET A 66 7.11 3.54 -7.06
CA MET A 66 7.39 2.67 -8.21
C MET A 66 8.77 2.92 -8.80
N LYS A 67 9.18 4.19 -8.95
CA LYS A 67 10.55 4.51 -9.41
C LYS A 67 11.60 4.09 -8.38
N ARG A 68 11.37 4.28 -7.08
CA ARG A 68 12.30 3.86 -6.03
C ARG A 68 12.52 2.35 -6.03
N TRP A 69 11.45 1.57 -6.02
CA TRP A 69 11.50 0.11 -6.02
C TRP A 69 12.04 -0.44 -7.35
N GLY A 70 11.54 0.08 -8.47
CA GLY A 70 11.96 -0.38 -9.79
C GLY A 70 13.43 -0.12 -10.10
N ARG A 71 13.96 1.05 -9.69
CA ARG A 71 15.40 1.36 -9.83
C ARG A 71 16.28 0.57 -8.88
N LYS A 72 15.74 0.12 -7.74
CA LYS A 72 16.46 -0.70 -6.76
C LYS A 72 16.67 -2.13 -7.28
N ILE A 73 15.71 -2.66 -8.04
CA ILE A 73 15.74 -4.01 -8.61
C ILE A 73 15.53 -3.88 -10.13
N PRO A 74 16.54 -3.40 -10.89
CA PRO A 74 16.40 -3.08 -12.31
C PRO A 74 16.17 -4.31 -13.20
N ASP A 75 16.67 -5.46 -12.79
CA ASP A 75 16.69 -6.70 -13.58
C ASP A 75 15.47 -7.61 -13.29
N ALA A 76 14.34 -7.02 -12.86
CA ALA A 76 13.17 -7.77 -12.41
C ALA A 76 12.24 -8.27 -13.54
N GLY A 77 12.43 -7.83 -14.79
CA GLY A 77 11.57 -8.27 -15.92
C GLY A 77 10.79 -7.17 -16.66
N TYR A 78 10.92 -5.91 -16.25
CA TYR A 78 10.08 -4.81 -16.78
C TYR A 78 10.01 -4.72 -18.31
N GLY A 79 8.79 -4.60 -18.84
CA GLY A 79 8.55 -4.26 -20.24
C GLY A 79 9.24 -2.95 -20.67
N GLY A 80 9.72 -2.90 -21.91
CA GLY A 80 10.68 -1.86 -22.36
C GLY A 80 10.20 -0.40 -22.20
N MET A 81 8.91 -0.12 -22.40
CA MET A 81 8.36 1.23 -22.18
C MET A 81 8.33 1.59 -20.68
N PHE A 82 7.95 0.63 -19.82
CA PHE A 82 7.93 0.83 -18.38
C PHE A 82 9.35 0.97 -17.82
N PHE A 83 10.29 0.16 -18.29
CA PHE A 83 11.71 0.30 -17.96
C PHE A 83 12.22 1.71 -18.29
N LYS A 84 11.93 2.22 -19.49
CA LYS A 84 12.28 3.60 -19.85
C LYS A 84 11.64 4.63 -18.90
N TRP A 85 10.36 4.45 -18.55
CA TRP A 85 9.65 5.32 -17.60
C TRP A 85 10.30 5.30 -16.21
N LEU A 86 10.74 4.13 -15.73
CA LEU A 86 11.45 4.00 -14.45
C LEU A 86 12.70 4.87 -14.41
N PHE A 87 13.53 4.84 -15.45
CA PHE A 87 14.85 5.48 -15.45
C PHE A 87 14.90 6.91 -15.98
N THR A 88 13.85 7.39 -16.62
CA THR A 88 13.76 8.80 -17.02
C THR A 88 13.25 9.69 -15.88
N ASP A 89 13.60 10.97 -15.91
CA ASP A 89 13.04 11.98 -14.99
C ASP A 89 11.60 12.33 -15.37
N ASP A 90 11.24 12.18 -16.65
CA ASP A 90 9.86 12.30 -17.08
C ASP A 90 9.00 11.23 -16.38
N SER A 91 7.92 11.68 -15.76
CA SER A 91 7.03 10.82 -14.99
C SER A 91 5.61 10.83 -15.57
N GLN A 92 5.43 11.40 -16.77
CA GLN A 92 4.15 11.34 -17.47
C GLN A 92 3.81 9.89 -17.86
N PRO A 93 2.52 9.50 -17.78
CA PRO A 93 2.08 8.22 -18.31
C PRO A 93 2.15 8.23 -19.83
N TYR A 94 2.23 7.04 -20.43
CA TYR A 94 2.60 6.88 -21.84
C TYR A 94 1.57 6.11 -22.66
N GLY A 95 0.30 6.07 -22.23
CA GLY A 95 -0.80 5.53 -23.01
C GLY A 95 -0.85 4.00 -23.10
N SER A 96 -0.21 3.29 -22.16
CA SER A 96 -0.18 1.82 -22.20
C SER A 96 -1.53 1.20 -21.85
N PHE A 97 -1.92 0.18 -22.61
CA PHE A 97 -3.04 -0.73 -22.35
C PHE A 97 -2.59 -2.07 -21.74
N GLY A 98 -1.31 -2.16 -21.34
CA GLY A 98 -0.70 -3.39 -20.85
C GLY A 98 -1.22 -3.87 -19.50
N ASN A 99 -1.08 -5.18 -19.28
CA ASN A 99 -1.48 -5.90 -18.07
C ASN A 99 -0.68 -5.51 -16.81
N GLY A 100 0.46 -4.84 -16.96
CA GLY A 100 1.24 -4.30 -15.84
C GLY A 100 0.52 -3.30 -14.92
N SER A 101 -0.63 -2.79 -15.35
CA SER A 101 -1.56 -2.04 -14.49
C SER A 101 -2.37 -2.94 -13.55
N ALA A 102 -2.82 -4.09 -14.03
CA ALA A 102 -3.64 -5.06 -13.31
C ALA A 102 -2.80 -5.92 -12.35
N MET A 103 -1.57 -6.27 -12.73
CA MET A 103 -0.72 -7.18 -11.97
C MET A 103 -0.33 -6.68 -10.58
N ARG A 104 -0.23 -5.35 -10.43
CA ARG A 104 0.23 -4.69 -9.19
C ARG A 104 -0.88 -4.10 -8.33
N VAL A 105 -2.15 -4.29 -8.70
CA VAL A 105 -3.28 -3.55 -8.11
C VAL A 105 -3.80 -4.18 -6.81
N ALA A 106 -3.26 -5.34 -6.41
CA ALA A 106 -3.80 -6.15 -5.33
C ALA A 106 -4.05 -5.35 -4.04
N SER A 107 -3.12 -4.48 -3.65
CA SER A 107 -3.24 -3.69 -2.41
C SER A 107 -4.46 -2.75 -2.42
N ALA A 108 -4.83 -2.17 -3.56
CA ALA A 108 -6.05 -1.37 -3.67
C ALA A 108 -7.31 -2.23 -3.43
N GLY A 109 -7.34 -3.46 -3.94
CA GLY A 109 -8.44 -4.40 -3.70
C GLY A 109 -8.62 -4.79 -2.21
N TRP A 110 -7.58 -4.62 -1.40
CA TRP A 110 -7.56 -4.99 0.03
C TRP A 110 -7.74 -3.82 0.99
N LEU A 111 -7.28 -2.61 0.66
CA LEU A 111 -7.17 -1.54 1.66
C LEU A 111 -8.47 -0.78 1.91
N TYR A 112 -9.40 -0.77 0.95
CA TYR A 112 -10.59 0.08 1.02
C TYR A 112 -11.88 -0.70 1.29
N ASP A 113 -12.88 0.01 1.82
CA ASP A 113 -14.11 -0.60 2.35
C ASP A 113 -15.28 -0.56 1.40
N THR A 114 -15.34 0.45 0.53
CA THR A 114 -16.34 0.57 -0.53
C THR A 114 -15.76 0.17 -1.88
N LEU A 115 -16.62 -0.30 -2.77
CA LEU A 115 -16.24 -0.67 -4.12
C LEU A 115 -15.83 0.57 -4.92
N GLU A 116 -16.50 1.68 -4.69
CA GLU A 116 -16.26 2.97 -5.32
C GLU A 116 -14.84 3.47 -4.99
N GLU A 117 -14.46 3.49 -3.71
CA GLU A 117 -13.12 3.89 -3.28
C GLU A 117 -12.07 2.90 -3.78
N THR A 118 -12.34 1.59 -3.71
CA THR A 118 -11.45 0.56 -4.26
C THR A 118 -11.14 0.81 -5.73
N ARG A 119 -12.17 1.10 -6.55
CA ARG A 119 -12.02 1.40 -7.97
C ARG A 119 -11.31 2.71 -8.22
N GLU A 120 -11.62 3.75 -7.44
CA GLU A 120 -10.91 5.03 -7.52
C GLU A 120 -9.41 4.82 -7.30
N LYS A 121 -9.03 4.12 -6.24
CA LYS A 121 -7.63 3.93 -5.89
C LYS A 121 -6.94 3.03 -6.90
N ALA A 122 -7.59 1.97 -7.38
CA ALA A 122 -7.10 1.14 -8.48
C ALA A 122 -6.83 1.97 -9.76
N ARG A 123 -7.75 2.86 -10.14
CA ARG A 123 -7.57 3.79 -11.26
C ARG A 123 -6.33 4.66 -11.09
N LEU A 124 -6.12 5.25 -9.91
CA LEU A 124 -4.93 6.06 -9.63
C LEU A 124 -3.63 5.25 -9.81
N THR A 125 -3.61 3.96 -9.42
CA THR A 125 -2.44 3.08 -9.61
C THR A 125 -2.13 2.79 -11.09
N ALA A 126 -3.16 2.80 -11.95
CA ALA A 126 -3.00 2.61 -13.39
C ALA A 126 -2.59 3.91 -14.08
N GLU A 127 -3.27 5.03 -13.80
CA GLU A 127 -3.12 6.32 -14.48
C GLU A 127 -1.70 6.87 -14.49
N VAL A 128 -0.86 6.51 -13.52
CA VAL A 128 0.55 6.98 -13.45
C VAL A 128 1.44 6.40 -14.57
N THR A 129 1.01 5.36 -15.28
CA THR A 129 1.76 4.75 -16.40
C THR A 129 0.88 4.23 -17.55
N HIS A 130 -0.26 3.64 -17.21
CA HIS A 130 -1.21 2.96 -18.09
C HIS A 130 -2.52 3.76 -18.19
N ASN A 131 -2.45 5.02 -18.62
CA ASN A 131 -3.61 5.91 -18.74
C ASN A 131 -4.48 5.62 -19.97
N HIS A 132 -4.31 4.47 -20.63
CA HIS A 132 -5.26 3.99 -21.63
C HIS A 132 -6.51 3.41 -20.95
N PRO A 133 -7.73 3.58 -21.50
CA PRO A 133 -8.96 3.04 -20.91
C PRO A 133 -8.89 1.54 -20.56
N GLU A 134 -8.29 0.72 -21.42
CA GLU A 134 -8.13 -0.72 -21.16
C GLU A 134 -7.13 -1.05 -20.04
N GLY A 135 -6.09 -0.23 -19.85
CA GLY A 135 -5.17 -0.37 -18.72
C GLY A 135 -5.88 -0.08 -17.39
N ILE A 136 -6.60 1.05 -17.34
CA ILE A 136 -7.43 1.44 -16.18
C ILE A 136 -8.50 0.38 -15.89
N LYS A 137 -9.20 -0.09 -16.92
CA LYS A 137 -10.23 -1.13 -16.81
C LYS A 137 -9.67 -2.42 -16.23
N GLY A 138 -8.48 -2.85 -16.66
CA GLY A 138 -7.80 -4.02 -16.10
C GLY A 138 -7.58 -3.88 -14.60
N ALA A 139 -6.95 -2.79 -14.16
CA ALA A 139 -6.70 -2.51 -12.74
C ALA A 139 -7.99 -2.43 -11.91
N GLU A 140 -8.99 -1.67 -12.37
CA GLU A 140 -10.27 -1.55 -11.67
C GLU A 140 -11.00 -2.90 -11.55
N SER A 141 -10.96 -3.73 -12.58
CA SER A 141 -11.65 -5.02 -12.58
C SER A 141 -11.05 -6.00 -11.59
N VAL A 142 -9.72 -6.16 -11.58
CA VAL A 142 -9.01 -7.04 -10.64
C VAL A 142 -9.23 -6.57 -9.21
N ALA A 143 -9.09 -5.26 -8.94
CA ALA A 143 -9.35 -4.71 -7.61
C ALA A 143 -10.81 -4.92 -7.16
N SER A 144 -11.77 -4.80 -8.08
CA SER A 144 -13.18 -5.08 -7.81
C SER A 144 -13.43 -6.54 -7.47
N VAL A 145 -12.81 -7.48 -8.19
CA VAL A 145 -12.93 -8.92 -7.89
C VAL A 145 -12.37 -9.24 -6.50
N ILE A 146 -11.20 -8.71 -6.17
CA ILE A 146 -10.59 -8.86 -4.83
C ILE A 146 -11.55 -8.31 -3.75
N TRP A 147 -12.11 -7.13 -3.95
CA TRP A 147 -13.06 -6.54 -3.00
C TRP A 147 -14.32 -7.38 -2.84
N LEU A 148 -14.92 -7.84 -3.95
CA LEU A 148 -16.14 -8.66 -3.93
C LEU A 148 -15.89 -10.00 -3.22
N ALA A 149 -14.76 -10.65 -3.51
CA ALA A 149 -14.35 -11.89 -2.84
C ALA A 149 -14.21 -11.69 -1.32
N ARG A 150 -13.55 -10.60 -0.88
CA ARG A 150 -13.42 -10.23 0.54
C ARG A 150 -14.77 -9.95 1.21
N LYS A 151 -15.77 -9.49 0.45
CA LYS A 151 -17.14 -9.26 0.93
C LYS A 151 -18.03 -10.51 0.85
N GLY A 152 -17.43 -11.69 0.60
CA GLY A 152 -18.12 -12.97 0.61
C GLY A 152 -19.03 -13.20 -0.59
N LYS A 153 -18.83 -12.48 -1.70
CA LYS A 153 -19.60 -12.69 -2.93
C LYS A 153 -19.24 -14.02 -3.56
N SER A 154 -20.26 -14.73 -4.05
CA SER A 154 -20.06 -15.98 -4.79
C SER A 154 -19.34 -15.72 -6.12
N LYS A 155 -18.65 -16.74 -6.64
CA LYS A 155 -18.02 -16.68 -7.97
C LYS A 155 -19.01 -16.32 -9.09
N GLN A 156 -20.26 -16.75 -8.98
CA GLN A 156 -21.30 -16.39 -9.93
C GLN A 156 -21.63 -14.90 -9.89
N GLU A 157 -21.83 -14.32 -8.69
CA GLU A 157 -22.05 -12.88 -8.54
C GLU A 157 -20.86 -12.06 -9.05
N ILE A 158 -19.63 -12.53 -8.79
CA ILE A 158 -18.40 -11.89 -9.29
C ILE A 158 -18.37 -11.93 -10.82
N ARG A 159 -18.65 -13.08 -11.44
CA ARG A 159 -18.70 -13.23 -12.90
C ARG A 159 -19.71 -12.28 -13.53
N GLU A 160 -20.93 -12.23 -12.99
CA GLU A 160 -22.00 -11.35 -13.47
C GLU A 160 -21.62 -9.88 -13.36
N TYR A 161 -21.04 -9.47 -12.23
CA TYR A 161 -20.54 -8.11 -12.04
C TYR A 161 -19.46 -7.75 -13.07
N VAL A 162 -18.46 -8.62 -13.27
CA VAL A 162 -17.37 -8.35 -14.21
C VAL A 162 -17.87 -8.23 -15.65
N ILE A 163 -18.75 -9.13 -16.09
CA ILE A 163 -19.36 -9.08 -17.43
C ILE A 163 -20.15 -7.78 -17.59
N LYS A 164 -20.98 -7.43 -16.61
CA LYS A 164 -21.86 -6.27 -16.69
C LYS A 164 -21.09 -4.95 -16.66
N GLU A 165 -20.17 -4.79 -15.73
CA GLU A 165 -19.52 -3.49 -15.47
C GLU A 165 -18.26 -3.25 -16.31
N PHE A 166 -17.57 -4.32 -16.74
CA PHE A 166 -16.35 -4.20 -17.55
C PHE A 166 -16.49 -4.78 -18.96
N GLY A 167 -17.55 -5.54 -19.25
CA GLY A 167 -17.77 -6.11 -20.59
C GLY A 167 -16.74 -7.15 -21.00
N TYR A 168 -16.07 -7.80 -20.04
CA TYR A 168 -15.16 -8.90 -20.34
C TYR A 168 -15.95 -10.13 -20.79
N ASP A 169 -15.46 -10.80 -21.83
CA ASP A 169 -15.98 -12.09 -22.25
C ASP A 169 -15.38 -13.19 -21.37
N LEU A 170 -16.22 -13.73 -20.49
CA LEU A 170 -15.89 -14.86 -19.63
C LEU A 170 -16.69 -16.10 -20.07
N SER A 171 -17.07 -16.24 -21.34
CA SER A 171 -17.90 -17.39 -21.79
C SER A 171 -17.11 -18.67 -21.98
N ARG A 172 -15.83 -18.56 -22.35
CA ARG A 172 -14.93 -19.69 -22.59
C ARG A 172 -14.44 -20.30 -21.27
N THR A 173 -14.21 -21.60 -21.30
CA THR A 173 -13.53 -22.34 -20.23
C THR A 173 -12.01 -22.27 -20.37
N CYS A 174 -11.26 -22.55 -19.30
CA CYS A 174 -9.80 -22.65 -19.39
C CYS A 174 -9.35 -23.74 -20.38
N ASP A 175 -10.11 -24.83 -20.52
CA ASP A 175 -9.83 -25.87 -21.52
C ASP A 175 -10.00 -25.40 -22.97
N GLU A 176 -10.94 -24.49 -23.22
CA GLU A 176 -11.13 -23.86 -24.55
C GLU A 176 -10.09 -22.77 -24.83
N ILE A 177 -9.63 -22.07 -23.79
CA ILE A 177 -8.61 -21.01 -23.90
C ILE A 177 -7.22 -21.60 -24.16
N ARG A 178 -6.86 -22.65 -23.41
CA ARG A 178 -5.51 -23.22 -23.33
C ARG A 178 -4.83 -23.53 -24.67
N PRO A 179 -5.49 -24.11 -25.70
CA PRO A 179 -4.82 -24.48 -26.94
C PRO A 179 -4.32 -23.29 -27.78
N GLY A 180 -4.94 -22.12 -27.64
CA GLY A 180 -4.61 -20.92 -28.43
C GLY A 180 -4.00 -19.76 -27.64
N TYR A 181 -3.98 -19.88 -26.31
CA TYR A 181 -3.36 -18.86 -25.46
C TYR A 181 -1.85 -18.83 -25.64
N HIS A 182 -1.26 -17.65 -25.58
CA HIS A 182 0.17 -17.40 -25.81
C HIS A 182 0.59 -16.13 -25.09
N HIS A 183 1.89 -15.81 -25.12
CA HIS A 183 2.43 -14.61 -24.49
C HIS A 183 1.80 -13.33 -25.05
N VAL A 184 1.07 -12.59 -24.21
CA VAL A 184 0.48 -11.30 -24.56
C VAL A 184 0.41 -10.40 -23.35
N GLU A 185 0.91 -9.18 -23.49
CA GLU A 185 1.09 -8.25 -22.37
C GLU A 185 -0.09 -7.27 -22.24
N SER A 186 -1.27 -7.60 -22.77
CA SER A 186 -2.43 -6.68 -22.80
C SER A 186 -3.46 -7.00 -21.71
N CYS A 187 -4.04 -5.98 -21.08
CA CYS A 187 -5.13 -6.18 -20.12
C CYS A 187 -6.30 -6.98 -20.73
N GLN A 188 -6.64 -6.71 -21.99
CA GLN A 188 -7.78 -7.30 -22.68
C GLN A 188 -7.68 -8.81 -22.88
N GLN A 189 -6.46 -9.34 -22.93
CA GLN A 189 -6.18 -10.76 -23.18
C GLN A 189 -5.50 -11.46 -21.99
N THR A 190 -5.23 -10.75 -20.89
CA THR A 190 -4.67 -11.36 -19.66
C THR A 190 -5.70 -11.40 -18.55
N VAL A 191 -6.41 -10.29 -18.34
CA VAL A 191 -7.35 -10.14 -17.22
C VAL A 191 -8.55 -11.10 -17.32
N PRO A 192 -9.26 -11.23 -18.47
CA PRO A 192 -10.39 -12.17 -18.54
C PRO A 192 -9.95 -13.62 -18.35
N GLU A 193 -8.76 -14.00 -18.82
CA GLU A 193 -8.18 -15.33 -18.68
C GLU A 193 -7.77 -15.62 -17.23
N ALA A 194 -7.16 -14.66 -16.53
CA ALA A 194 -6.88 -14.75 -15.10
C ALA A 194 -8.17 -14.88 -14.26
N ILE A 195 -9.20 -14.10 -14.61
CA ILE A 195 -10.51 -14.18 -13.94
C ILE A 195 -11.16 -15.54 -14.22
N THR A 196 -11.06 -16.06 -15.45
CA THR A 196 -11.61 -17.38 -15.80
C THR A 196 -10.90 -18.49 -15.00
N ALA A 197 -9.57 -18.45 -14.89
CA ALA A 197 -8.82 -19.38 -14.05
C ALA A 197 -9.22 -19.31 -12.57
N PHE A 198 -9.43 -18.09 -12.04
CA PHE A 198 -9.96 -17.89 -10.69
C PHE A 198 -11.38 -18.49 -10.52
N LEU A 199 -12.27 -18.25 -11.49
CA LEU A 199 -13.65 -18.73 -11.44
C LEU A 199 -13.72 -20.27 -11.49
N GLU A 200 -12.85 -20.93 -12.26
CA GLU A 200 -12.82 -22.39 -12.36
C GLU A 200 -12.08 -23.08 -11.20
N GLY A 201 -11.00 -22.50 -10.68
CA GLY A 201 -10.16 -23.18 -9.69
C GLY A 201 -10.83 -23.35 -8.33
N GLU A 202 -10.71 -24.51 -7.68
CA GLU A 202 -11.48 -24.85 -6.46
C GLU A 202 -10.78 -24.53 -5.13
N SER A 203 -9.51 -24.13 -5.20
CA SER A 203 -8.68 -23.73 -4.05
C SER A 203 -7.63 -22.72 -4.49
N PHE A 204 -6.91 -22.11 -3.54
CA PHE A 204 -5.80 -21.21 -3.87
C PHE A 204 -4.79 -21.88 -4.82
N GLU A 205 -4.32 -23.07 -4.47
CA GLU A 205 -3.34 -23.79 -5.30
C GLU A 205 -3.95 -24.20 -6.66
N ASP A 206 -5.20 -24.67 -6.69
CA ASP A 206 -5.82 -25.06 -7.96
C ASP A 206 -6.06 -23.87 -8.89
N VAL A 207 -6.34 -22.67 -8.37
CA VAL A 207 -6.39 -21.44 -9.20
C VAL A 207 -5.02 -21.15 -9.81
N ILE A 208 -3.94 -21.22 -9.03
CA ILE A 208 -2.58 -21.02 -9.55
C ILE A 208 -2.26 -22.08 -10.61
N ARG A 209 -2.55 -23.36 -10.35
CA ARG A 209 -2.34 -24.45 -11.33
C ARG A 209 -3.16 -24.24 -12.60
N THR A 210 -4.40 -23.79 -12.46
CA THR A 210 -5.27 -23.48 -13.59
C THR A 210 -4.68 -22.36 -14.44
N ALA A 211 -4.23 -21.27 -13.82
CA ALA A 211 -3.59 -20.16 -14.51
C ALA A 211 -2.28 -20.58 -15.19
N VAL A 212 -1.36 -21.27 -14.50
CA VAL A 212 -0.12 -21.80 -15.12
C VAL A 212 -0.44 -22.72 -16.31
N SER A 213 -1.50 -23.53 -16.21
CA SER A 213 -1.89 -24.43 -17.30
C SER A 213 -2.28 -23.70 -18.59
N LEU A 214 -2.58 -22.39 -18.57
CA LEU A 214 -2.85 -21.61 -19.78
C LEU A 214 -1.55 -21.21 -20.51
N GLY A 215 -0.45 -21.04 -19.79
CA GLY A 215 0.84 -20.55 -20.32
C GLY A 215 0.83 -19.05 -20.62
N GLY A 216 1.62 -18.64 -21.61
CA GLY A 216 1.76 -17.26 -22.07
C GLY A 216 2.61 -16.40 -21.14
N ASP A 217 2.09 -15.20 -20.83
CA ASP A 217 2.66 -14.25 -19.86
C ASP A 217 2.32 -14.74 -18.44
N CYS A 218 3.00 -15.82 -18.06
CA CYS A 218 2.52 -16.76 -17.05
C CYS A 218 2.69 -16.23 -15.63
N ASP A 219 3.78 -15.54 -15.31
CA ASP A 219 3.97 -14.82 -14.06
C ASP A 219 2.87 -13.76 -13.88
N THR A 220 2.62 -12.91 -14.88
CA THR A 220 1.59 -11.88 -14.81
C THR A 220 0.18 -12.48 -14.65
N LEU A 221 -0.15 -13.48 -15.46
CA LEU A 221 -1.44 -14.17 -15.43
C LEU A 221 -1.71 -14.78 -14.05
N THR A 222 -0.71 -15.48 -13.49
CA THR A 222 -0.83 -16.16 -12.19
C THR A 222 -0.77 -15.19 -11.02
N CYS A 223 -0.02 -14.09 -11.13
CA CYS A 223 -0.03 -12.97 -10.19
C CYS A 223 -1.44 -12.39 -10.04
N ILE A 224 -2.09 -12.08 -11.16
CA ILE A 224 -3.48 -11.58 -11.17
C ILE A 224 -4.44 -12.62 -10.58
N ALA A 225 -4.41 -13.86 -11.08
CA ALA A 225 -5.30 -14.93 -10.62
C ALA A 225 -5.11 -15.24 -9.12
N GLY A 226 -3.86 -15.31 -8.67
CA GLY A 226 -3.47 -15.56 -7.28
C GLY A 226 -3.94 -14.46 -6.33
N SER A 227 -3.89 -13.19 -6.77
CA SER A 227 -4.40 -12.07 -5.98
C SER A 227 -5.90 -12.18 -5.67
N MET A 228 -6.69 -12.66 -6.63
CA MET A 228 -8.13 -12.92 -6.48
C MET A 228 -8.38 -14.19 -5.65
N ALA A 229 -7.58 -15.24 -5.88
CA ALA A 229 -7.65 -16.49 -5.14
C ALA A 229 -7.39 -16.28 -3.64
N GLU A 230 -6.37 -15.49 -3.27
CA GLU A 230 -6.10 -15.15 -1.86
C GLU A 230 -7.30 -14.48 -1.20
N ALA A 231 -7.98 -13.59 -1.91
CA ALA A 231 -9.14 -12.87 -1.38
C ALA A 231 -10.34 -13.80 -1.13
N PHE A 232 -10.47 -14.89 -1.89
CA PHE A 232 -11.59 -15.81 -1.81
C PHE A 232 -11.31 -17.03 -0.92
N TYR A 233 -10.11 -17.60 -1.02
CA TYR A 233 -9.73 -18.86 -0.35
C TYR A 233 -8.77 -18.65 0.83
N GLY A 234 -8.14 -17.48 0.94
CA GLY A 234 -6.95 -17.30 1.77
C GLY A 234 -5.72 -17.96 1.15
N VAL A 235 -4.60 -17.90 1.86
CA VAL A 235 -3.33 -18.54 1.48
C VAL A 235 -2.87 -19.43 2.64
N PRO A 236 -2.56 -20.72 2.40
CA PRO A 236 -1.95 -21.60 3.40
C PRO A 236 -0.66 -21.01 3.97
N GLU A 237 -0.42 -21.19 5.28
CA GLU A 237 0.73 -20.56 5.93
C GLU A 237 2.06 -21.13 5.40
N GLU A 238 2.11 -22.40 4.99
CA GLU A 238 3.32 -22.98 4.38
C GLU A 238 3.72 -22.24 3.10
N LEU A 239 2.73 -21.81 2.30
CA LEU A 239 2.99 -21.03 1.09
C LEU A 239 3.42 -19.59 1.43
N LYS A 240 2.88 -18.98 2.49
CA LYS A 240 3.34 -17.67 2.95
C LYS A 240 4.78 -17.73 3.45
N GLU A 241 5.13 -18.76 4.21
CA GLU A 241 6.51 -18.98 4.66
C GLU A 241 7.47 -19.13 3.48
N GLU A 242 7.08 -19.90 2.46
CA GLU A 242 7.89 -20.05 1.26
C GLU A 242 8.02 -18.74 0.47
N CYS A 243 6.94 -17.96 0.36
CA CYS A 243 6.97 -16.63 -0.21
C CYS A 243 7.98 -15.72 0.51
N ARG A 244 7.95 -15.68 1.86
CA ARG A 244 8.87 -14.85 2.66
C ARG A 244 10.33 -15.21 2.41
N LYS A 245 10.66 -16.50 2.20
CA LYS A 245 12.05 -16.93 1.89
C LYS A 245 12.53 -16.46 0.52
N ARG A 246 11.63 -16.18 -0.41
CA ARG A 246 11.94 -15.85 -1.81
C ARG A 246 11.98 -14.36 -2.11
N ILE A 247 11.38 -13.53 -1.27
CA ILE A 247 11.40 -12.06 -1.41
C ILE A 247 12.45 -11.41 -0.49
N THR A 248 12.87 -10.20 -0.86
CA THR A 248 13.90 -9.47 -0.12
C THR A 248 13.41 -8.99 1.26
N PRO A 249 14.31 -8.77 2.24
CA PRO A 249 13.90 -8.34 3.59
C PRO A 249 13.07 -7.05 3.63
N ASP A 250 13.35 -6.10 2.74
CA ASP A 250 12.59 -4.85 2.62
C ASP A 250 11.21 -5.05 1.97
N MET A 251 11.04 -6.01 1.05
CA MET A 251 9.71 -6.40 0.56
C MET A 251 8.90 -7.05 1.70
N GLN A 252 9.53 -7.88 2.53
CA GLN A 252 8.89 -8.46 3.72
C GLN A 252 8.41 -7.38 4.69
N GLU A 253 9.16 -6.30 4.89
CA GLU A 253 8.76 -5.20 5.76
C GLU A 253 7.49 -4.49 5.26
N VAL A 254 7.41 -4.19 3.96
CA VAL A 254 6.20 -3.60 3.36
C VAL A 254 5.02 -4.57 3.46
N LEU A 255 5.25 -5.86 3.18
CA LEU A 255 4.21 -6.87 3.26
C LEU A 255 3.66 -7.01 4.69
N ALA A 256 4.54 -6.99 5.71
CA ALA A 256 4.12 -7.03 7.11
C ALA A 256 3.32 -5.78 7.52
N ARG A 257 3.73 -4.57 7.08
CA ARG A 257 2.94 -3.34 7.29
C ARG A 257 1.57 -3.44 6.62
N PHE A 258 1.53 -3.99 5.41
CA PHE A 258 0.30 -4.20 4.67
C PHE A 258 -0.64 -5.17 5.37
N GLU A 259 -0.16 -6.35 5.77
CA GLU A 259 -0.96 -7.34 6.51
C GLU A 259 -1.59 -6.72 7.75
N LYS A 260 -0.80 -5.95 8.49
CA LYS A 260 -1.27 -5.28 9.69
C LYS A 260 -2.41 -4.30 9.41
N ARG A 261 -2.27 -3.45 8.39
CA ARG A 261 -3.33 -2.50 7.99
C ARG A 261 -4.56 -3.23 7.46
N ALA A 262 -4.38 -4.28 6.67
CA ALA A 262 -5.47 -5.08 6.13
C ALA A 262 -6.25 -5.83 7.24
N ILE A 263 -5.55 -6.34 8.26
CA ILE A 263 -6.15 -6.98 9.44
C ILE A 263 -6.88 -5.95 10.31
N GLN A 264 -6.29 -4.78 10.59
CA GLN A 264 -6.96 -3.70 11.33
C GLN A 264 -8.28 -3.31 10.67
N ASN A 265 -8.27 -3.13 9.35
CA ASN A 265 -9.49 -2.86 8.59
C ASN A 265 -10.50 -4.00 8.66
N SER A 266 -10.08 -5.23 8.98
CA SER A 266 -10.94 -6.40 9.17
C SER A 266 -11.44 -6.61 10.61
N GLU A 267 -10.65 -6.29 11.63
CA GLU A 267 -11.01 -6.45 13.05
C GLU A 267 -11.97 -5.35 13.54
N PHE A 268 -11.84 -4.12 13.03
CA PHE A 268 -12.87 -3.08 13.17
C PHE A 268 -14.25 -3.54 12.64
N ARG A 269 -14.31 -4.58 11.80
CA ARG A 269 -15.56 -5.15 11.26
C ARG A 269 -16.24 -6.12 12.22
N ASN A 270 -15.48 -6.85 13.04
CA ASN A 270 -16.02 -7.87 13.95
C ASN A 270 -16.51 -7.30 15.30
N GLN A 271 -16.11 -6.07 15.65
CA GLN A 271 -16.59 -5.40 16.86
C GLN A 271 -17.96 -4.71 16.70
N ASN A 272 -18.48 -4.59 15.47
CA ASN A 272 -19.81 -4.02 15.21
C ASN A 272 -20.97 -5.02 15.36
N ASP A 273 -20.70 -6.27 15.77
CA ASP A 273 -21.68 -7.36 15.90
C ASP A 273 -21.61 -8.11 17.27
N CYS A 274 -21.42 -7.42 18.39
CA CYS A 274 -21.91 -7.90 19.70
C CYS A 274 -21.78 -6.84 20.82
N PRO A 275 -22.78 -6.67 21.71
CA PRO A 275 -22.70 -5.69 22.78
C PRO A 275 -22.08 -6.31 24.04
N SER A 276 -21.01 -5.70 24.57
CA SER A 276 -20.72 -5.77 26.01
C SER A 276 -19.73 -4.69 26.46
N ASP A 277 -20.29 -3.61 27.00
CA ASP A 277 -19.93 -2.93 28.25
C ASP A 277 -18.54 -3.21 28.85
N THR A 278 -17.48 -2.71 28.22
CA THR A 278 -16.26 -2.26 28.95
C THR A 278 -15.36 -1.28 28.16
N VAL A 279 -15.81 -0.80 27.00
CA VAL A 279 -14.99 -0.05 26.02
C VAL A 279 -15.06 1.49 26.19
N GLU A 280 -15.91 1.99 27.09
CA GLU A 280 -16.30 3.42 27.11
C GLU A 280 -15.16 4.45 27.29
N LYS A 281 -13.98 4.08 27.84
CA LYS A 281 -12.88 5.05 28.05
C LYS A 281 -11.85 5.13 26.94
N SER A 282 -11.63 4.08 26.13
CA SER A 282 -10.67 4.16 25.00
C SER A 282 -11.33 4.68 23.73
N MET A 283 -12.60 4.31 23.49
CA MET A 283 -13.40 4.78 22.35
C MET A 283 -13.51 6.31 22.25
N ASP A 284 -13.50 7.03 23.38
CA ASP A 284 -13.63 8.49 23.39
C ASP A 284 -12.36 9.18 22.87
N LYS A 285 -11.18 8.66 23.22
CA LYS A 285 -9.89 9.25 22.78
C LYS A 285 -9.60 8.94 21.31
N ASP A 286 -9.92 7.74 20.84
CA ASP A 286 -9.74 7.38 19.43
C ASP A 286 -10.65 8.23 18.53
N LYS A 287 -11.91 8.42 18.92
CA LYS A 287 -12.84 9.32 18.25
C LYS A 287 -12.37 10.78 18.28
N LEU A 288 -11.83 11.23 19.41
CA LEU A 288 -11.27 12.58 19.52
C LEU A 288 -10.07 12.77 18.58
N ILE A 289 -9.22 11.76 18.40
CA ILE A 289 -8.10 11.82 17.45
C ILE A 289 -8.64 12.02 16.02
N GLU A 290 -9.64 11.24 15.60
CA GLU A 290 -10.28 11.39 14.29
C GLU A 290 -10.88 12.79 14.10
N GLU A 291 -11.61 13.29 15.10
CA GLU A 291 -12.20 14.64 15.06
C GLU A 291 -11.15 15.75 14.96
N LEU A 292 -9.98 15.56 15.57
CA LEU A 292 -8.90 16.54 15.58
C LEU A 292 -8.08 16.56 14.29
N LEU A 293 -7.95 15.44 13.58
CA LEU A 293 -7.27 15.38 12.28
C LEU A 293 -7.94 16.28 11.23
N GLU A 294 -9.24 16.56 11.39
CA GLU A 294 -10.03 17.44 10.51
C GLU A 294 -9.96 18.93 10.91
N LYS A 295 -9.22 19.27 11.98
CA LYS A 295 -9.08 20.66 12.46
C LYS A 295 -7.92 21.38 11.78
N PRO A 296 -7.84 22.72 11.89
CA PRO A 296 -6.71 23.48 11.39
C PRO A 296 -5.38 22.90 11.89
N CYS A 297 -4.47 22.66 10.95
CA CYS A 297 -3.15 22.09 11.20
C CYS A 297 -2.10 23.18 11.03
N LEU A 298 -1.26 23.35 12.05
CA LEU A 298 -0.03 24.13 12.01
C LEU A 298 1.15 23.19 11.81
N VAL A 299 2.21 23.68 11.19
CA VAL A 299 3.43 22.90 10.94
C VAL A 299 4.56 23.46 11.79
N VAL A 300 5.20 22.58 12.57
CA VAL A 300 6.48 22.87 13.23
C VAL A 300 7.60 22.36 12.33
N ASP A 301 8.23 23.27 11.60
CA ASP A 301 9.19 23.00 10.52
C ASP A 301 10.59 23.55 10.85
N PHE A 302 11.62 23.03 10.21
CA PHE A 302 12.96 23.62 10.24
C PHE A 302 13.09 24.86 9.35
N LEU A 303 12.12 25.08 8.46
CA LEU A 303 12.02 26.27 7.63
C LEU A 303 11.04 27.28 8.24
N PRO A 304 11.38 28.58 8.23
CA PRO A 304 10.57 29.61 8.87
C PRO A 304 9.25 29.90 8.16
N GLU A 305 9.16 29.57 6.88
CA GLU A 305 8.01 29.82 6.04
C GLU A 305 7.88 28.71 4.99
N GLN A 306 6.67 28.55 4.44
CA GLN A 306 6.40 27.59 3.38
C GLN A 306 7.25 27.88 2.12
N VAL A 307 7.95 26.86 1.61
CA VAL A 307 8.77 27.02 0.41
C VAL A 307 7.88 27.31 -0.82
N PRO A 308 8.16 28.39 -1.58
CA PRO A 308 7.41 28.70 -2.79
C PRO A 308 7.46 27.58 -3.83
N LYS A 309 6.31 27.23 -4.43
CA LYS A 309 6.16 26.12 -5.40
C LYS A 309 7.11 26.17 -6.62
N ARG A 310 7.66 27.34 -6.95
CA ARG A 310 8.52 27.56 -8.12
C ARG A 310 9.83 26.77 -8.14
N ASP A 311 10.32 26.29 -6.98
CA ASP A 311 11.66 25.67 -6.89
C ASP A 311 11.68 24.45 -5.94
N ALA A 312 10.66 23.58 -6.02
CA ALA A 312 10.51 22.40 -5.16
C ALA A 312 11.73 21.46 -5.19
N ARG A 313 12.49 21.43 -6.29
CA ARG A 313 13.70 20.62 -6.43
C ARG A 313 14.79 20.97 -5.41
N LYS A 314 14.92 22.24 -5.04
CA LYS A 314 15.89 22.67 -4.02
C LYS A 314 15.47 22.23 -2.62
N TYR A 315 14.18 22.33 -2.32
CA TYR A 315 13.63 21.82 -1.06
C TYR A 315 13.93 20.33 -0.90
N PHE A 316 13.60 19.50 -1.90
CA PHE A 316 13.84 18.06 -1.83
C PHE A 316 15.33 17.69 -1.71
N ALA A 317 16.23 18.47 -2.32
CA ALA A 317 17.66 18.28 -2.15
C ALA A 317 18.13 18.57 -0.71
N VAL A 318 17.60 19.63 -0.09
CA VAL A 318 17.88 19.99 1.31
C VAL A 318 17.25 18.98 2.27
N GLU A 319 16.00 18.58 2.03
CA GLU A 319 15.30 17.55 2.80
C GLU A 319 16.08 16.23 2.77
N LYS A 320 16.49 15.77 1.57
CA LYS A 320 17.33 14.58 1.41
C LYS A 320 18.64 14.66 2.22
N TYR A 321 19.28 15.83 2.26
CA TYR A 321 20.51 16.04 3.04
C TYR A 321 20.29 15.87 4.55
N TYR A 322 19.15 16.32 5.07
CA TYR A 322 18.80 16.17 6.49
C TYR A 322 18.23 14.79 6.85
N LEU A 323 17.65 14.07 5.87
CA LEU A 323 17.17 12.70 6.04
C LEU A 323 18.29 11.65 6.06
N GLU A 324 19.54 12.02 5.80
CA GLU A 324 20.69 11.12 5.97
C GLU A 324 20.78 10.64 7.45
N PRO A 325 21.02 9.34 7.72
CA PRO A 325 20.85 8.75 9.05
C PRO A 325 21.55 9.48 10.20
N GLU A 326 22.78 9.95 9.98
CA GLU A 326 23.58 10.66 10.98
C GLU A 326 22.98 12.01 11.35
N ARG A 327 22.41 12.73 10.38
CA ARG A 327 21.81 14.06 10.61
C ARG A 327 20.38 13.95 11.10
N TYR A 328 19.64 12.97 10.58
CA TYR A 328 18.25 12.75 10.94
C TYR A 328 18.11 12.41 12.43
N ALA A 329 19.02 11.63 13.00
CA ALA A 329 19.02 11.33 14.43
C ALA A 329 19.14 12.60 15.29
N GLY A 330 20.11 13.47 14.97
CA GLY A 330 20.27 14.77 15.64
C GLY A 330 19.08 15.71 15.42
N PHE A 331 18.42 15.61 14.27
CA PHE A 331 17.20 16.37 14.00
C PHE A 331 16.02 15.90 14.86
N ARG A 332 15.82 14.58 15.00
CA ARG A 332 14.73 14.00 15.83
C ARG A 332 14.83 14.33 17.31
N GLU A 333 16.03 14.57 17.82
CA GLU A 333 16.22 15.04 19.20
C GLU A 333 15.51 16.39 19.44
N LYS A 334 15.36 17.25 18.41
CA LYS A 334 14.59 18.50 18.54
C LYS A 334 13.11 18.26 18.84
N PHE A 335 12.48 17.30 18.15
CA PHE A 335 11.09 16.93 18.42
C PHE A 335 10.93 16.24 19.77
N THR A 336 11.91 15.42 20.14
CA THR A 336 11.99 14.81 21.47
C THR A 336 11.99 15.88 22.56
N ASP A 337 12.85 16.88 22.43
CA ASP A 337 12.94 18.00 23.35
C ASP A 337 11.63 18.79 23.48
N ILE A 338 10.95 19.04 22.36
CA ILE A 338 9.67 19.74 22.35
C ILE A 338 8.61 18.91 23.10
N LEU A 339 8.44 17.64 22.74
CA LEU A 339 7.40 16.79 23.32
C LEU A 339 7.65 16.52 24.81
N LEU A 340 8.90 16.28 25.23
CA LEU A 340 9.24 16.11 26.64
C LEU A 340 8.95 17.38 27.45
N LYS A 341 9.37 18.55 26.97
CA LYS A 341 9.11 19.82 27.67
C LYS A 341 7.63 20.15 27.68
N LEU A 342 6.90 19.84 26.61
CA LEU A 342 5.45 20.03 26.52
C LEU A 342 4.70 19.11 27.51
N SER A 343 5.19 17.89 27.75
CA SER A 343 4.62 16.96 28.74
C SER A 343 4.72 17.46 30.19
N CYS A 344 5.58 18.44 30.47
CA CYS A 344 5.64 19.10 31.78
C CYS A 344 4.46 20.05 32.02
N TYR A 345 3.76 20.47 30.97
CA TYR A 345 2.65 21.43 31.05
C TYR A 345 1.28 20.78 30.84
N TYR A 346 1.21 19.66 30.13
CA TYR A 346 -0.03 19.04 29.68
C TYR A 346 0.03 17.52 29.85
N ALA A 347 -1.12 16.92 30.16
CA ALA A 347 -1.27 15.47 30.16
C ALA A 347 -1.20 14.94 28.72
N PHE A 348 -0.46 13.85 28.52
CA PHE A 348 -0.26 13.23 27.22
C PHE A 348 -1.00 11.90 27.14
N SER A 349 -1.47 11.61 25.94
CA SER A 349 -1.84 10.28 25.49
C SER A 349 -1.09 9.99 24.20
N VAL A 350 -0.14 9.05 24.22
CA VAL A 350 0.70 8.74 23.06
C VAL A 350 0.22 7.46 22.41
N CYS A 351 -0.17 7.55 21.15
CA CYS A 351 -0.44 6.42 20.28
C CYS A 351 0.79 6.16 19.40
N GLU A 352 1.35 4.96 19.48
CA GLU A 352 2.23 4.47 18.42
C GLU A 352 1.32 4.01 17.27
N ALA A 353 1.38 4.68 16.12
CA ALA A 353 0.47 4.39 14.99
C ALA A 353 0.60 2.93 14.52
N THR A 354 1.73 2.29 14.81
CA THR A 354 1.88 0.86 14.57
C THR A 354 1.15 0.01 15.62
N VAL A 355 1.15 0.32 16.91
CA VAL A 355 0.60 -0.60 17.95
C VAL A 355 -0.89 -0.37 18.20
N GLY A 356 -1.44 0.80 17.83
CA GLY A 356 -2.86 1.15 18.04
C GLY A 356 -3.26 1.22 19.52
N LYS A 357 -2.28 1.20 20.43
CA LYS A 357 -2.48 1.29 21.87
C LYS A 357 -2.10 2.69 22.33
N LEU A 358 -3.04 3.34 23.02
CA LEU A 358 -2.83 4.62 23.67
C LEU A 358 -2.08 4.42 25.01
N PHE A 359 -1.02 5.18 25.22
CA PHE A 359 -0.26 5.21 26.46
C PHE A 359 -0.47 6.57 27.13
N ASP A 360 -1.14 6.57 28.29
CA ASP A 360 -1.38 7.79 29.05
C ASP A 360 -0.16 8.16 29.89
N ASN A 361 0.28 9.41 29.77
CA ASN A 361 1.43 10.02 30.44
C ASN A 361 2.65 9.10 30.50
N PRO A 362 3.18 8.66 29.35
CA PRO A 362 4.29 7.72 29.34
C PRO A 362 5.54 8.34 29.97
N ALA A 363 6.40 7.49 30.53
CA ALA A 363 7.67 7.93 31.10
C ALA A 363 8.53 8.66 30.05
N PRO A 364 9.27 9.72 30.42
CA PRO A 364 10.14 10.47 29.50
C PRO A 364 11.08 9.59 28.68
N GLU A 365 11.70 8.59 29.31
CA GLU A 365 12.64 7.67 28.66
C GLU A 365 11.95 6.82 27.59
N TRP A 366 10.70 6.43 27.85
CA TRP A 366 9.89 5.68 26.89
C TRP A 366 9.53 6.54 25.69
N LEU A 367 9.03 7.76 25.93
CA LEU A 367 8.64 8.68 24.86
C LEU A 367 9.85 9.05 23.98
N ALA A 368 10.99 9.37 24.59
CA ALA A 368 12.23 9.65 23.88
C ALA A 368 12.70 8.43 23.06
N GLY A 369 12.65 7.22 23.62
CA GLY A 369 12.97 5.98 22.92
C GLY A 369 12.11 5.79 21.67
N LYS A 370 10.80 6.01 21.78
CA LYS A 370 9.87 5.86 20.66
C LYS A 370 10.08 6.86 19.53
N ILE A 371 10.44 8.10 19.86
CA ILE A 371 10.75 9.13 18.85
C ILE A 371 12.05 8.76 18.12
N ARG A 372 13.06 8.23 18.84
CA ARG A 372 14.33 7.76 18.25
C ARG A 372 14.16 6.51 17.37
N GLU A 373 13.25 5.60 17.71
CA GLU A 373 12.94 4.37 16.96
C GLU A 373 12.27 4.62 15.59
N LYS A 374 12.15 5.87 15.14
CA LYS A 374 11.49 6.26 13.88
C LYS A 374 10.07 5.70 13.77
N LYS A 375 9.31 5.78 14.85
CA LYS A 375 7.89 5.43 14.83
C LYS A 375 7.06 6.64 14.41
N ASP A 376 5.97 6.34 13.72
CA ASP A 376 4.87 7.26 13.54
C ASP A 376 4.14 7.38 14.89
N LEU A 377 4.11 8.60 15.42
CA LEU A 377 3.56 8.90 16.74
C LEU A 377 2.44 9.90 16.61
N CYS A 378 1.40 9.67 17.40
CA CYS A 378 0.28 10.55 17.59
C CYS A 378 0.21 10.88 19.08
N VAL A 379 0.37 12.15 19.43
CA VAL A 379 0.37 12.65 20.80
C VAL A 379 -0.88 13.50 20.97
N LEU A 380 -1.81 13.01 21.77
CA LEU A 380 -3.05 13.68 22.11
C LEU A 380 -2.88 14.41 23.45
N LEU A 381 -3.27 15.68 23.47
CA LEU A 381 -3.52 16.46 24.68
C LEU A 381 -5.05 16.48 24.87
N PRO A 382 -5.61 15.54 25.65
CA PRO A 382 -7.04 15.28 25.64
C PRO A 382 -7.87 16.41 26.23
N GLU A 383 -7.35 17.11 27.25
CA GLU A 383 -8.04 18.21 27.91
C GLU A 383 -8.10 19.46 27.02
N GLU A 384 -6.99 19.75 26.35
CA GLU A 384 -6.86 20.88 25.42
C GLU A 384 -7.45 20.59 24.04
N LYS A 385 -7.77 19.32 23.76
CA LYS A 385 -8.20 18.85 22.44
C LYS A 385 -7.20 19.26 21.35
N VAL A 386 -5.93 18.97 21.59
CA VAL A 386 -4.84 19.22 20.63
C VAL A 386 -4.22 17.89 20.24
N LEU A 387 -3.97 17.74 18.94
CA LEU A 387 -3.32 16.55 18.39
C LEU A 387 -1.99 16.94 17.78
N ILE A 388 -0.95 16.17 18.07
CA ILE A 388 0.36 16.35 17.51
C ILE A 388 0.75 15.05 16.79
N THR A 389 1.10 15.12 15.52
CA THR A 389 1.54 13.95 14.76
C THR A 389 2.98 14.11 14.30
N LEU A 390 3.73 13.02 14.39
CA LEU A 390 5.12 12.95 14.01
C LEU A 390 5.35 11.67 13.21
N ASN A 391 5.57 11.81 11.91
CA ASN A 391 5.85 10.66 11.04
C ASN A 391 7.34 10.32 11.04
N ARG A 392 7.66 9.08 10.68
CA ARG A 392 8.99 8.48 10.73
C ARG A 392 10.01 9.08 9.75
N ASP A 393 9.52 9.68 8.68
CA ASP A 393 10.34 10.19 7.56
C ASP A 393 10.14 11.71 7.36
N ASP A 394 9.42 12.38 8.27
CA ASP A 394 9.16 13.82 8.18
C ASP A 394 10.23 14.63 8.92
N LEU A 395 10.57 15.79 8.36
CA LEU A 395 11.38 16.84 8.99
C LEU A 395 10.52 17.93 9.65
N TYR A 396 9.24 17.65 9.85
CA TYR A 396 8.30 18.53 10.52
C TYR A 396 7.40 17.73 11.46
N MET A 397 6.67 18.45 12.31
CA MET A 397 5.63 17.93 13.18
C MET A 397 4.33 18.70 12.91
N SER A 398 3.22 17.99 12.79
CA SER A 398 1.91 18.60 12.58
C SER A 398 1.19 18.79 13.91
N VAL A 399 0.57 19.95 14.11
CA VAL A 399 -0.12 20.31 15.34
C VAL A 399 -1.53 20.78 14.98
N TYR A 400 -2.53 19.96 15.30
CA TYR A 400 -3.93 20.20 14.99
C TYR A 400 -4.66 20.86 16.16
N ASN A 401 -5.55 21.79 15.82
CA ASN A 401 -6.44 22.46 16.76
C ASN A 401 -5.71 23.22 17.89
N ALA A 402 -4.45 23.59 17.72
CA ALA A 402 -3.71 24.35 18.73
C ALA A 402 -4.00 25.85 18.62
N ASP A 403 -4.61 26.40 19.66
CA ASP A 403 -4.83 27.83 19.84
C ASP A 403 -4.36 28.31 21.24
N GLY A 404 -4.50 29.61 21.48
CA GLY A 404 -4.25 30.24 22.78
C GLY A 404 -2.92 29.83 23.43
N LYS A 405 -3.02 29.33 24.67
CA LYS A 405 -1.85 29.01 25.51
C LYS A 405 -1.03 27.84 24.97
N VAL A 406 -1.66 26.82 24.39
CA VAL A 406 -0.94 25.65 23.84
C VAL A 406 -0.08 26.10 22.67
N LEU A 407 -0.64 26.89 21.76
CA LEU A 407 0.09 27.43 20.62
C LEU A 407 1.27 28.31 21.04
N GLU A 408 1.11 29.17 22.05
CA GLU A 408 2.20 30.00 22.57
C GLU A 408 3.36 29.16 23.13
N ILE A 409 3.05 28.07 23.84
CA ILE A 409 4.07 27.17 24.39
C ILE A 409 4.77 26.40 23.25
N VAL A 410 4.01 25.83 22.31
CA VAL A 410 4.56 25.13 21.15
C VAL A 410 5.49 26.05 20.35
N LYS A 411 5.11 27.31 20.11
CA LYS A 411 5.95 28.31 19.44
C LYS A 411 7.27 28.55 20.16
N LYS A 412 7.23 28.80 21.48
CA LYS A 412 8.44 29.01 22.29
C LYS A 412 9.36 27.78 22.30
N LEU A 413 8.77 26.58 22.40
CA LEU A 413 9.54 25.33 22.38
C LEU A 413 10.14 25.05 20.99
N ALA A 414 9.41 25.33 19.91
CA ALA A 414 9.92 25.22 18.55
C ALA A 414 11.10 26.17 18.33
N GLU A 415 10.95 27.45 18.67
CA GLU A 415 11.98 28.47 18.52
C GLU A 415 13.24 28.11 19.31
N ALA A 416 13.09 27.64 20.56
CA ALA A 416 14.22 27.20 21.39
C ALA A 416 14.99 26.01 20.81
N ASN A 417 14.39 25.24 19.89
CA ASN A 417 15.01 24.12 19.18
C ASN A 417 15.42 24.47 17.73
N GLY A 418 15.33 25.75 17.36
CA GLY A 418 15.63 26.23 16.00
C GLY A 418 14.64 25.67 14.96
N LEU A 419 13.37 25.59 15.34
CA LEU A 419 12.23 25.26 14.48
C LEU A 419 11.24 26.43 14.50
N PHE A 420 10.30 26.43 13.57
CA PHE A 420 9.36 27.51 13.34
C PHE A 420 7.95 26.95 13.20
N VAL A 421 6.96 27.72 13.61
CA VAL A 421 5.54 27.32 13.55
C VAL A 421 4.82 28.22 12.57
N TRP A 422 4.25 27.66 11.51
CA TRP A 422 3.47 28.40 10.51
C TRP A 422 2.25 27.62 10.03
#